data_AF-A0ABC8BZJ4-F1
#
_entry.id   AF-A0ABC8BZJ4-F1
#
_cell.length_a   1.000
_cell.length_b   1.000
_cell.length_c   1.000
_cell.angle_alpha   90.00
_cell.angle_beta   90.00
_cell.angle_gamma   90.00
#
_symmetry.space_group_name_H-M   'P 1'
#
loop_
_entity.id
_entity.type
_entity.pdbx_description
1 polymer ?
#
loop_
_entity_poly.entity_id
_entity_poly.type
_entity_poly.pdbx_seq_one_letter_code
_entity_poly.pdbx_strand_id
1 'polypeptide(L)'
;MTAIVVPLWETDHPYYCTEGNYYARPVDGLHTEYPSWAAFFAEWGGLDPDLNLVFRWDWKRSDPADYEPYDEPVPPDTLAVFWVLQRKAILRSTECVVTEADEPAVRAWLTECAAHMGLLWEPLLPAPAA
;
A
#
# COMPACT_ATOMS: atom_id res chain seq x y z
N MET A 1 26.68 9.41 -7.13
CA MET A 1 25.39 9.75 -7.76
C MET A 1 24.38 9.88 -6.65
N THR A 2 23.77 11.04 -6.47
CA THR A 2 22.66 11.18 -5.52
C THR A 2 21.47 10.42 -6.10
N ALA A 3 20.98 9.39 -5.40
CA ALA A 3 19.78 8.70 -5.84
C ALA A 3 18.61 9.70 -5.82
N ILE A 4 17.88 9.77 -6.93
CA ILE A 4 16.64 10.55 -6.97
C ILE A 4 15.61 9.76 -6.16
N VAL A 5 15.12 10.35 -5.07
CA VAL A 5 14.02 9.78 -4.29
C VAL A 5 12.73 10.32 -4.89
N VAL A 6 12.01 9.46 -5.61
CA VAL A 6 10.69 9.78 -6.18
C VAL A 6 9.67 9.71 -5.03
N PRO A 7 8.86 10.76 -4.79
CA PRO A 7 7.78 10.71 -3.81
C PRO A 7 6.82 9.54 -4.05
N LEU A 8 6.28 8.96 -2.98
CA LEU A 8 5.45 7.76 -3.10
C LEU A 8 4.18 8.00 -3.93
N TRP A 9 3.57 9.19 -3.83
CA TRP A 9 2.39 9.59 -4.60
C TRP A 9 2.65 9.87 -6.10
N GLU A 10 3.91 9.85 -6.56
CA GLU A 10 4.25 9.94 -7.98
C GLU A 10 4.48 8.56 -8.63
N THR A 11 4.22 7.47 -7.89
CA THR A 11 4.47 6.10 -8.37
C THR A 11 3.17 5.43 -8.81
N ASP A 12 3.11 5.08 -10.10
CA ASP A 12 2.07 4.21 -10.66
C ASP A 12 2.58 2.78 -10.82
N HIS A 13 1.85 1.82 -10.26
CA HIS A 13 2.18 0.40 -10.44
C HIS A 13 1.64 -0.15 -11.78
N PRO A 14 2.42 -0.98 -12.50
CA PRO A 14 2.03 -1.49 -13.82
C PRO A 14 0.92 -2.57 -13.77
N TYR A 15 0.62 -3.08 -12.59
CA TYR A 15 -0.47 -4.03 -12.37
C TYR A 15 -1.66 -3.25 -11.81
N TYR A 16 -2.89 -3.49 -12.27
CA TYR A 16 -4.12 -2.94 -11.68
C TYR A 16 -4.74 -3.91 -10.68
N CYS A 17 -5.27 -3.42 -9.56
CA CYS A 17 -5.82 -4.22 -8.47
C CYS A 17 -6.92 -3.41 -7.77
N THR A 18 -8.09 -4.01 -7.62
CA THR A 18 -9.24 -3.41 -6.92
C THR A 18 -9.16 -3.72 -5.43
N GLU A 19 -9.71 -2.86 -4.57
CA GLU A 19 -9.81 -3.17 -3.15
C GLU A 19 -10.67 -4.42 -2.89
N GLY A 20 -10.32 -5.14 -1.82
CA GLY A 20 -11.09 -6.27 -1.30
C GLY A 20 -10.82 -7.57 -2.05
N ASN A 21 -11.89 -8.34 -2.23
CA ASN A 21 -11.85 -9.65 -2.86
C ASN A 21 -13.22 -9.98 -3.44
N TYR A 22 -13.27 -10.19 -4.76
CA TYR A 22 -14.52 -10.45 -5.48
C TYR A 22 -15.30 -11.68 -4.95
N TYR A 23 -14.61 -12.69 -4.43
CA TYR A 23 -15.24 -13.92 -3.94
C TYR A 23 -15.68 -13.86 -2.48
N ALA A 24 -15.37 -12.78 -1.76
CA ALA A 24 -15.83 -12.62 -0.39
C ALA A 24 -17.26 -12.11 -0.35
N ARG A 25 -18.00 -12.57 0.66
CA ARG A 25 -19.31 -12.00 0.96
C ARG A 25 -19.10 -10.64 1.65
N PRO A 26 -20.05 -9.70 1.54
CA PRO A 26 -19.92 -8.39 2.20
C PRO A 26 -19.62 -8.48 3.71
N VAL A 27 -20.16 -9.50 4.38
CA VAL A 27 -19.93 -9.80 5.81
C VAL A 27 -18.48 -10.16 6.14
N ASP A 28 -17.71 -10.66 5.18
CA ASP A 28 -16.37 -11.19 5.43
C ASP A 28 -15.30 -10.07 5.55
N GLY A 29 -15.62 -8.81 5.21
CA GLY A 29 -14.79 -7.64 5.51
C GLY A 29 -13.33 -7.76 5.04
N LEU A 30 -13.12 -7.78 3.72
CA LEU A 30 -11.78 -7.91 3.10
C LEU A 30 -11.19 -6.60 2.59
N HIS A 31 -11.86 -5.49 2.86
CA HIS A 31 -11.32 -4.15 2.82
C HIS A 31 -11.54 -3.49 4.18
N THR A 32 -10.55 -2.76 4.68
CA THR A 32 -10.63 -2.08 5.98
C THR A 32 -9.98 -0.71 5.88
N GLU A 33 -10.74 0.30 6.28
CA GLU A 33 -10.32 1.70 6.27
C GLU A 33 -9.85 2.12 7.67
N TYR A 34 -8.80 2.93 7.71
CA TYR A 34 -8.22 3.49 8.92
C TYR A 34 -8.18 5.02 8.85
N PRO A 35 -8.44 5.72 9.95
CA PRO A 35 -8.50 7.18 9.95
C PRO A 35 -7.13 7.86 9.85
N SER A 36 -6.02 7.11 9.98
CA SER A 36 -4.67 7.64 9.89
C SER A 36 -3.64 6.53 9.68
N TRP A 37 -2.45 6.91 9.19
CA TRP A 37 -1.25 6.07 9.19
C TRP A 37 -0.99 5.40 10.55
N ALA A 38 -1.05 6.16 11.64
CA ALA A 38 -0.78 5.64 12.98
C ALA A 38 -1.77 4.54 13.39
N ALA A 39 -3.05 4.69 13.05
CA ALA A 39 -4.08 3.68 13.36
C ALA A 39 -3.87 2.40 12.54
N PHE A 40 -3.55 2.54 11.26
CA PHE A 40 -3.19 1.42 10.40
C PHE A 40 -1.94 0.68 10.92
N PHE A 41 -0.87 1.43 11.19
CA PHE A 41 0.42 0.87 11.58
C PHE A 41 0.36 0.18 12.95
N ALA A 42 -0.47 0.65 13.87
CA ALA A 42 -0.68 0.01 15.16
C ALA A 42 -1.26 -1.42 15.03
N GLU A 43 -2.06 -1.69 14.00
CA GLU A 43 -2.65 -3.00 13.76
C GLU A 43 -1.77 -3.88 12.84
N TRP A 44 -1.22 -3.29 11.78
CA TRP A 44 -0.57 -4.03 10.69
C TRP A 44 0.96 -3.91 10.65
N GLY A 45 1.51 -2.80 11.15
CA GLY A 45 2.90 -2.39 10.87
C GLY A 45 3.96 -3.35 11.40
N GLY A 46 3.67 -4.04 12.51
CA GLY A 46 4.57 -4.99 13.15
C GLY A 46 4.18 -6.46 12.98
N LEU A 47 3.24 -6.78 12.10
CA LEU A 47 2.83 -8.16 11.88
C LEU A 47 3.89 -8.95 11.10
N ASP A 48 3.91 -10.26 11.31
CA ASP A 48 4.83 -11.16 10.62
C ASP A 48 4.62 -11.08 9.09
N PRO A 49 5.66 -10.69 8.32
CA PRO A 49 5.56 -10.52 6.88
C PRO A 49 5.39 -11.85 6.13
N ASP A 50 5.84 -12.98 6.69
CA ASP A 50 5.54 -14.29 6.12
C ASP A 50 4.03 -14.56 6.19
N LEU A 51 3.37 -14.12 7.28
CA LEU A 51 1.94 -14.31 7.49
C LEU A 51 1.07 -13.33 6.69
N ASN A 52 1.59 -12.12 6.45
CA ASN A 52 0.87 -10.98 5.91
C ASN A 52 1.67 -10.32 4.79
N LEU A 53 1.79 -11.02 3.66
CA LEU A 53 2.61 -10.56 2.55
C LEU A 53 1.98 -9.33 1.89
N VAL A 54 2.68 -8.20 1.94
CA VAL A 54 2.35 -7.01 1.14
C VAL A 54 2.91 -7.21 -0.26
N PHE A 55 2.03 -7.29 -1.25
CA PHE A 55 2.44 -7.46 -2.65
C PHE A 55 2.29 -6.17 -3.48
N ARG A 56 1.57 -5.18 -2.95
CA ARG A 56 1.33 -3.88 -3.60
C ARG A 56 0.90 -2.84 -2.57
N TRP A 57 1.20 -1.58 -2.88
CA TRP A 57 0.67 -0.39 -2.24
C TRP A 57 0.26 0.62 -3.31
N ASP A 58 -0.53 1.63 -2.98
CA ASP A 58 -0.78 2.80 -3.82
C ASP A 58 -1.00 4.01 -2.93
N TRP A 59 -0.24 5.08 -3.14
CA TRP A 59 -0.51 6.38 -2.52
C TRP A 59 -1.35 7.20 -3.49
N LYS A 60 -2.64 7.34 -3.21
CA LYS A 60 -3.59 8.06 -4.04
C LYS A 60 -3.70 9.50 -3.56
N ARG A 61 -3.49 10.42 -4.50
CA ARG A 61 -3.68 11.86 -4.32
C ARG A 61 -4.79 12.34 -5.22
N SER A 62 -5.75 13.04 -4.63
CA SER A 62 -6.84 13.67 -5.38
C SER A 62 -6.30 14.89 -6.14
N ASP A 63 -6.68 15.06 -7.41
CA ASP A 63 -6.37 16.28 -8.16
C ASP A 63 -7.38 17.37 -7.75
N PRO A 64 -6.96 18.53 -7.19
CA PRO A 64 -7.87 19.62 -6.86
C PRO A 64 -8.72 20.10 -8.04
N ALA A 65 -8.23 19.97 -9.28
CA ALA A 65 -8.96 20.37 -10.48
C ALA A 65 -10.22 19.53 -10.73
N ASP A 66 -10.28 18.29 -10.20
CA ASP A 66 -11.46 17.42 -10.34
C ASP A 66 -12.62 17.86 -9.44
N TYR A 67 -12.34 18.65 -8.40
CA TYR A 67 -13.33 19.07 -7.38
C TYR A 67 -13.72 20.55 -7.48
N GLU A 68 -12.86 21.40 -8.06
CA GLU A 68 -13.12 22.82 -8.30
C GLU A 68 -14.46 23.10 -9.00
N PRO A 69 -14.90 22.35 -10.04
CA PRO A 69 -16.16 22.61 -10.73
C PRO A 69 -17.42 22.40 -9.87
N TYR A 70 -17.30 21.67 -8.76
CA TYR A 70 -18.42 21.26 -7.92
C TYR A 70 -18.47 21.97 -6.56
N ASP A 71 -17.50 22.84 -6.26
CA ASP A 71 -17.33 23.48 -4.93
C ASP A 71 -17.27 22.44 -3.79
N GLU A 72 -16.73 21.25 -4.10
CA GLU A 72 -16.59 20.15 -3.16
C GLU A 72 -15.19 20.18 -2.51
N PRO A 73 -15.07 19.81 -1.22
CA PRO A 73 -13.76 19.71 -0.59
C PRO A 73 -12.96 18.58 -1.24
N VAL A 74 -11.69 18.86 -1.57
CA VAL A 74 -10.75 17.85 -2.05
C VAL A 74 -10.58 16.78 -0.96
N PRO A 75 -10.80 15.48 -1.27
CA PRO A 75 -10.58 14.40 -0.32
C PRO A 75 -9.11 14.33 0.10
N PRO A 76 -8.82 13.86 1.33
CA PRO A 76 -7.46 13.67 1.78
C PRO A 76 -6.75 12.58 0.97
N ASP A 77 -5.41 12.63 0.95
CA ASP A 77 -4.59 11.55 0.39
C ASP A 77 -4.85 10.23 1.15
N THR A 78 -4.83 9.12 0.43
CA THR A 78 -4.95 7.78 1.01
C THR A 78 -3.79 6.88 0.61
N LEU A 79 -3.43 5.97 1.49
CA LEU A 79 -2.52 4.86 1.22
C LEU A 79 -3.32 3.57 1.23
N ALA A 80 -3.46 2.93 0.06
CA ALA A 80 -3.96 1.58 -0.07
C ALA A 80 -2.79 0.58 0.03
N VAL A 81 -3.00 -0.52 0.76
CA VAL A 81 -2.05 -1.63 0.88
C VAL A 81 -2.79 -2.93 0.59
N PHE A 82 -2.17 -3.78 -0.22
CA PHE A 82 -2.75 -5.03 -0.70
C PHE A 82 -1.95 -6.23 -0.21
N TRP A 83 -2.68 -7.22 0.27
CA TRP A 83 -2.16 -8.31 1.05
C TRP A 83 -2.51 -9.67 0.45
N VAL A 84 -1.58 -10.62 0.60
CA VAL A 84 -1.87 -12.06 0.54
C VAL A 84 -1.66 -12.65 1.93
N LEU A 85 -2.74 -13.01 2.62
CA LEU A 85 -2.65 -13.64 3.94
C LEU A 85 -2.45 -15.14 3.75
N GLN A 86 -1.38 -15.67 4.35
CA GLN A 86 -0.96 -17.07 4.15
C GLN A 86 -1.98 -18.08 4.69
N ARG A 87 -1.81 -19.36 4.34
CA ARG A 87 -2.64 -20.55 4.70
C ARG A 87 -4.06 -20.58 4.16
N LYS A 88 -4.69 -19.43 3.94
CA LYS A 88 -6.05 -19.33 3.39
C LYS A 88 -6.10 -18.68 2.01
N ALA A 89 -4.98 -18.18 1.51
CA ALA A 89 -4.88 -17.44 0.25
C ALA A 89 -5.89 -16.28 0.20
N ILE A 90 -6.02 -15.56 1.33
CA ILE A 90 -6.96 -14.44 1.42
C ILE A 90 -6.28 -13.23 0.79
N LEU A 91 -6.83 -12.78 -0.32
CA LEU A 91 -6.58 -11.43 -0.82
C LEU A 91 -7.38 -10.45 0.03
N ARG A 92 -6.69 -9.46 0.57
CA ARG A 92 -7.26 -8.38 1.38
C ARG A 92 -6.61 -7.08 0.96
N SER A 93 -7.29 -5.98 1.21
CA SER A 93 -6.72 -4.63 1.15
C SER A 93 -7.02 -3.87 2.44
N THR A 94 -6.19 -2.89 2.74
CA THR A 94 -6.42 -1.89 3.78
C THR A 94 -6.19 -0.52 3.18
N GLU A 95 -6.90 0.49 3.64
CA GLU A 95 -6.66 1.88 3.25
C GLU A 95 -6.55 2.76 4.48
N CYS A 96 -5.68 3.76 4.46
CA CYS A 96 -5.59 4.74 5.53
C CYS A 96 -5.39 6.15 5.00
N VAL A 97 -5.90 7.13 5.73
CA VAL A 97 -5.62 8.55 5.45
C VAL A 97 -4.15 8.84 5.78
N VAL A 98 -3.46 9.52 4.86
CA VAL A 98 -2.05 9.89 4.99
C VAL A 98 -1.82 11.34 4.58
N THR A 99 -0.69 11.89 4.99
CA THR A 99 -0.21 13.22 4.59
C THR A 99 1.25 13.12 4.14
N GLU A 100 1.77 14.16 3.48
CA GLU A 100 3.19 14.20 3.10
C GLU A 100 4.14 14.06 4.29
N ALA A 101 3.70 14.44 5.50
CA ALA A 101 4.49 14.28 6.73
C ALA A 101 4.65 12.79 7.15
N ASP A 102 3.73 11.92 6.73
CA ASP A 102 3.79 10.48 7.00
C ASP A 102 4.76 9.75 6.03
N GLU A 103 5.09 10.37 4.89
CA GLU A 103 5.83 9.75 3.80
C GLU A 103 7.14 9.07 4.24
N PRO A 104 7.99 9.69 5.08
CA PRO A 104 9.23 9.03 5.48
C PRO A 104 9.00 7.74 6.27
N ALA A 105 7.96 7.71 7.11
CA ALA A 105 7.61 6.54 7.91
C ALA A 105 6.98 5.44 7.04
N VAL A 106 6.07 5.83 6.13
CA VAL A 106 5.47 4.93 5.14
C VAL A 106 6.55 4.30 4.26
N ARG A 107 7.48 5.11 3.73
CA ARG A 107 8.58 4.63 2.89
C ARG A 107 9.47 3.65 3.63
N ALA A 108 9.83 3.94 4.87
CA ALA A 108 10.66 3.04 5.66
C ALA A 108 10.02 1.66 5.79
N TRP A 109 8.73 1.62 6.15
CA TRP A 109 7.97 0.38 6.27
C TRP A 109 7.79 -0.35 4.93
N LEU A 110 7.38 0.35 3.87
CA LEU A 110 7.23 -0.25 2.54
C LEU A 110 8.55 -0.79 1.99
N THR A 111 9.69 -0.21 2.36
CA THR A 111 11.00 -0.71 1.96
C THR A 111 11.28 -2.09 2.58
N GLU A 112 10.90 -2.30 3.84
CA GLU A 112 11.00 -3.61 4.50
C GLU A 112 10.07 -4.63 3.82
N CYS A 113 8.82 -4.24 3.54
CA CYS A 113 7.86 -5.07 2.82
C CYS A 113 8.37 -5.45 1.41
N ALA A 114 8.93 -4.49 0.67
CA ALA A 114 9.45 -4.69 -0.67
C ALA A 114 10.66 -5.63 -0.66
N ALA A 115 11.57 -5.47 0.31
CA ALA A 115 12.71 -6.38 0.48
C ALA A 115 12.23 -7.82 0.70
N HIS A 116 11.21 -8.01 1.53
CA HIS A 116 10.63 -9.32 1.77
C HIS A 116 9.95 -9.92 0.52
N MET A 117 9.13 -9.14 -0.18
CA MET A 117 8.49 -9.57 -1.45
C MET A 117 9.53 -9.94 -2.52
N GLY A 118 10.67 -9.23 -2.55
CA GLY A 118 11.79 -9.53 -3.44
C GLY A 118 12.35 -10.95 -3.27
N LEU A 119 12.41 -11.47 -2.04
CA LEU A 119 12.93 -12.82 -1.74
C LEU A 119 12.17 -13.93 -2.45
N LEU A 120 10.89 -13.71 -2.77
CA LEU A 120 10.06 -14.70 -3.46
C LEU A 120 10.53 -14.97 -4.90
N TRP A 121 11.11 -13.96 -5.54
CA TRP A 121 11.53 -13.99 -6.94
C TRP A 121 13.04 -13.99 -7.10
N GLU A 122 13.79 -13.58 -6.07
CA GLU A 122 15.26 -13.54 -6.05
C GLU A 122 15.92 -14.82 -6.60
N PRO A 123 15.48 -16.06 -6.28
CA PRO A 123 16.12 -17.27 -6.82
C PRO A 123 16.09 -17.41 -8.34
N LEU A 124 15.20 -16.68 -9.02
CA LEU A 124 15.06 -16.68 -10.48
C LEU A 124 15.68 -15.46 -11.14
N LEU A 125 15.89 -14.38 -10.38
CA LEU A 125 16.40 -13.12 -10.90
C LEU A 125 17.93 -13.11 -10.84
N PRO A 126 18.60 -12.40 -11.76
CA PRO A 126 20.04 -12.22 -11.69
C PRO A 126 20.43 -11.61 -10.33
N ALA A 127 21.52 -12.11 -9.73
CA ALA A 127 22.06 -11.49 -8.53
C ALA A 127 22.29 -9.99 -8.78
N PRO A 128 21.97 -9.10 -7.82
CA PRO A 128 22.24 -7.69 -7.96
C PRO A 128 23.73 -7.48 -8.30
N ALA A 129 24.03 -6.61 -9.26
CA ALA A 129 25.41 -6.24 -9.52
C ALA A 129 26.00 -5.64 -8.23
N ALA A 130 27.12 -6.19 -7.79
CA ALA A 130 27.84 -5.76 -6.57
C ALA A 130 28.37 -4.33 -6.67
#